data_AF-A0A971JE26-F1
#
_entry.id   AF-A0A971JE26-F1
#
_cell.length_a   1.000
_cell.length_b   1.000
_cell.length_c   1.000
_cell.angle_alpha   90.00
_cell.angle_beta   90.00
_cell.angle_gamma   90.00
#
_symmetry.space_group_name_H-M   'P 1'
#
loop_
_entity.id
_entity.type
_entity.pdbx_description
1 polymer ?
#
loop_
_entity_poly.entity_id
_entity_poly.type
_entity_poly.pdbx_seq_one_letter_code
_entity_poly.pdbx_strand_id
1 'polypeptide(L)'
;MKRIRNTIAMLLAAVILYTLLGGMLTGIFAEDTPINIIVDDYDNGTLRITWNYASARAAVITYHIPTSDDKAEAAPQITVVDQNFATINGLKSDYIYDICVTFYGDVGEGDLPTGDPIGRGLLFFLPSISFKYSAPDQPYTEIPGGGREIGGVPKLKLSWKTPKVFYNPNTTYFPDTDPDLTNNIFTPADTAAAKTYIQGALNHIYGDERQLSTMHYLLNISTKMNLLNSGPDKATIIIDQNSSNESEFTVHVSGIPGVTATVTPEDAQGFRSFELWGRADESSSVDTTQIVSDDILPDPDILPGTVYYMNIKPFYKNDNSTAVPAITVGDNEDQGGSLLMGDRSYASTPIRFQLTKDGANNIYVKIFKINQGSLDLPTLYYEVQSTNLPSTSGDWVVKKTMDDSYFSESSAVTVIQGVNPDNEIFYKIVVKSNNPSDRLESLAMPYTLTADTSRPPLPTGIAITDRTLHTKDDVTLPNTDPEQTTTVKSSDIKISWEKPLNWPTVKDDLYFHFLLSTSQTDTTKQVPIYVNGEQWGDESYSPRYRRVKYISAASSKIKEVGNRLEYTLDGFDLFTWEGDS
;
A
#
# COMPACT_ATOMS: atom_id res chain seq x y z
N MET A 1 5.28 -93.29 -26.01
CA MET A 1 6.49 -92.43 -25.95
C MET A 1 6.62 -91.41 -27.09
N LYS A 2 6.33 -91.72 -28.37
CA LYS A 2 6.45 -90.75 -29.48
C LYS A 2 5.55 -89.50 -29.39
N ARG A 3 4.29 -89.64 -28.95
CA ARG A 3 3.37 -88.49 -28.82
C ARG A 3 3.81 -87.47 -27.77
N ILE A 4 4.33 -87.92 -26.62
CA ILE A 4 4.82 -87.04 -25.54
C ILE A 4 6.06 -86.25 -25.98
N ARG A 5 6.99 -86.85 -26.74
CA ARG A 5 8.16 -86.13 -27.30
C ARG A 5 7.75 -85.04 -28.28
N ASN A 6 6.73 -85.26 -29.11
CA ASN A 6 6.26 -84.25 -30.07
C ASN A 6 5.57 -83.08 -29.38
N THR A 7 4.79 -83.33 -28.31
CA THR A 7 4.16 -82.25 -27.54
C THR A 7 5.19 -81.40 -26.80
N ILE A 8 6.20 -82.04 -26.19
CA ILE A 8 7.28 -81.32 -25.48
C ILE A 8 8.13 -80.52 -26.47
N ALA A 9 8.44 -81.06 -27.65
CA ALA A 9 9.19 -80.34 -28.68
C ALA A 9 8.42 -79.14 -29.23
N MET A 10 7.10 -79.25 -29.39
CA MET A 10 6.25 -78.12 -29.80
C MET A 10 6.19 -77.03 -28.73
N LEU A 11 6.10 -77.42 -27.45
CA LEU A 11 6.10 -76.48 -26.34
C LEU A 11 7.45 -75.77 -26.23
N LEU A 12 8.56 -76.49 -26.41
CA LEU A 12 9.90 -75.90 -26.42
C LEU A 12 10.09 -74.93 -27.59
N ALA A 13 9.62 -75.31 -28.79
CA ALA A 13 9.66 -74.44 -29.96
C ALA A 13 8.80 -73.18 -29.78
N ALA A 14 7.62 -73.29 -29.15
CA ALA A 14 6.77 -72.16 -28.85
C ALA A 14 7.39 -71.21 -27.81
N VAL A 15 8.05 -71.73 -26.77
CA VAL A 15 8.76 -70.93 -25.76
C VAL A 15 9.99 -70.23 -26.35
N ILE A 16 10.73 -70.92 -27.23
CA ILE A 16 11.87 -70.34 -27.94
C ILE A 16 11.39 -69.25 -28.92
N LEU A 17 10.28 -69.47 -29.64
CA LEU A 17 9.70 -68.43 -30.51
C LEU A 17 9.19 -67.24 -29.70
N TYR A 18 8.54 -67.45 -28.55
CA TYR A 18 8.05 -66.36 -27.69
C TYR A 18 9.17 -65.54 -27.07
N THR A 19 10.31 -66.16 -26.77
CA THR A 19 11.48 -65.45 -26.23
C THR A 19 12.29 -64.74 -27.32
N LEU A 20 12.39 -65.30 -28.52
CA LEU A 20 13.04 -64.65 -29.67
C LEU A 20 12.19 -63.53 -30.31
N LEU A 21 10.87 -63.69 -30.37
CA LEU A 21 9.96 -62.68 -30.93
C LEU A 21 9.45 -61.68 -29.88
N GLY A 22 9.42 -62.06 -28.59
CA GLY A 22 9.02 -61.16 -27.50
C GLY A 22 9.96 -59.96 -27.35
N GLY A 23 11.26 -60.15 -27.61
CA GLY A 23 12.25 -59.05 -27.64
C GLY A 23 12.17 -58.15 -28.88
N MET A 24 11.44 -58.54 -29.94
CA MET A 24 11.20 -57.70 -31.12
C MET A 24 9.89 -56.89 -31.01
N LEU A 25 9.04 -57.16 -30.02
CA LEU A 25 7.74 -56.50 -29.84
C LEU A 25 7.73 -55.46 -28.72
N THR A 26 8.79 -55.36 -27.93
CA THR A 26 9.02 -54.22 -27.04
C THR A 26 9.88 -53.21 -27.78
N GLY A 27 9.24 -52.28 -28.49
CA GLY A 27 9.91 -51.03 -28.81
C GLY A 27 10.38 -50.42 -27.50
N ILE A 28 11.70 -50.33 -27.29
CA ILE A 28 12.26 -49.48 -26.26
C ILE A 28 12.07 -48.07 -26.80
N PHE A 29 10.90 -47.49 -26.54
CA PHE A 29 10.73 -46.05 -26.74
C PHE A 29 11.61 -45.38 -25.69
N ALA A 30 12.54 -44.54 -26.15
CA ALA A 30 13.25 -43.67 -25.24
C ALA A 30 12.20 -42.80 -24.52
N GLU A 31 12.20 -42.83 -23.20
CA GLU A 31 11.35 -41.93 -22.41
C GLU A 31 11.88 -40.50 -22.59
N ASP A 32 11.00 -39.57 -22.95
CA ASP A 32 11.36 -38.17 -23.16
C ASP A 32 12.02 -37.61 -21.91
N THR A 33 13.20 -36.98 -22.04
CA THR A 33 13.89 -36.40 -20.88
C THR A 33 13.15 -35.14 -20.38
N PRO A 34 12.84 -35.00 -19.08
CA PRO A 34 12.27 -33.78 -18.53
C PRO A 34 13.28 -32.63 -18.53
N ILE A 35 12.89 -31.49 -19.11
CA ILE A 35 13.72 -30.29 -19.23
C ILE A 35 13.02 -29.11 -18.55
N ASN A 36 13.74 -28.41 -17.68
CA ASN A 36 13.23 -27.20 -17.05
C ASN A 36 13.21 -26.02 -18.04
N ILE A 37 12.06 -25.36 -18.14
CA ILE A 37 11.88 -24.13 -18.89
C ILE A 37 12.02 -22.95 -17.94
N ILE A 38 12.84 -21.97 -18.32
CA ILE A 38 13.19 -20.81 -17.51
C ILE A 38 12.56 -19.57 -18.14
N VAL A 39 11.84 -18.79 -17.35
CA VAL A 39 11.40 -17.45 -17.73
C VAL A 39 12.62 -16.52 -17.63
N ASP A 40 13.02 -15.93 -18.75
CA ASP A 40 14.12 -14.97 -18.81
C ASP A 40 13.58 -13.57 -18.47
N ASP A 41 12.51 -13.17 -19.16
CA ASP A 41 11.93 -11.83 -19.09
C ASP A 41 10.45 -11.85 -19.49
N TYR A 42 9.67 -10.92 -18.96
CA TYR A 42 8.29 -10.67 -19.37
C TYR A 42 8.00 -9.16 -19.35
N ASP A 43 7.68 -8.61 -20.52
CA ASP A 43 7.25 -7.22 -20.65
C ASP A 43 6.03 -7.11 -21.55
N ASN A 44 5.00 -6.40 -21.06
CA ASN A 44 3.83 -5.97 -21.82
C ASN A 44 3.23 -7.05 -22.76
N GLY A 45 2.94 -8.24 -22.21
CA GLY A 45 2.34 -9.35 -22.96
C GLY A 45 3.32 -10.16 -23.81
N THR A 46 4.62 -9.86 -23.72
CA THR A 46 5.71 -10.57 -24.41
C THR A 46 6.52 -11.35 -23.40
N LEU A 47 6.48 -12.67 -23.49
CA LEU A 47 7.25 -13.59 -22.65
C LEU A 47 8.47 -14.10 -23.42
N ARG A 48 9.63 -14.06 -22.79
CA ARG A 48 10.83 -14.75 -23.25
C ARG A 48 11.15 -15.94 -22.35
N ILE A 49 11.22 -17.12 -22.95
CA ILE A 49 11.62 -18.36 -22.27
C ILE A 49 12.95 -18.86 -22.82
N THR A 50 13.71 -19.53 -21.95
CA THR A 50 14.99 -20.17 -22.27
C THR A 50 15.03 -21.59 -21.70
N TRP A 51 15.93 -22.41 -22.23
CA TRP A 51 16.19 -23.76 -21.74
C TRP A 51 17.67 -24.10 -21.85
N ASN A 52 18.10 -25.08 -21.06
CA ASN A 52 19.44 -25.63 -21.15
C ASN A 52 19.37 -27.10 -21.53
N TYR A 53 19.46 -27.38 -22.84
CA TYR A 53 19.45 -28.74 -23.35
C TYR A 53 20.31 -28.87 -24.60
N ALA A 54 21.58 -29.24 -24.40
CA ALA A 54 22.60 -29.25 -25.45
C ALA A 54 22.36 -30.25 -26.59
N SER A 55 21.53 -31.28 -26.35
CA SER A 55 21.21 -32.30 -27.35
C SER A 55 20.12 -31.87 -28.33
N ALA A 56 19.40 -30.78 -28.06
CA ALA A 56 18.35 -30.29 -28.94
C ALA A 56 18.92 -29.43 -30.07
N ARG A 57 18.46 -29.73 -31.29
CA ARG A 57 18.70 -28.92 -32.49
C ARG A 57 17.47 -28.13 -32.93
N ALA A 58 16.29 -28.57 -32.52
CA ALA A 58 15.05 -27.82 -32.68
C ALA A 58 14.15 -27.97 -31.46
N ALA A 59 13.28 -26.98 -31.26
CA ALA A 59 12.21 -27.04 -30.28
C ALA A 59 10.89 -26.53 -30.86
N VAL A 60 9.79 -27.18 -30.48
CA VAL A 60 8.43 -26.78 -30.83
C VAL A 60 7.71 -26.35 -29.56
N ILE A 61 7.16 -25.15 -29.58
CA ILE A 61 6.41 -24.58 -28.48
C ILE A 61 4.91 -24.66 -28.82
N THR A 62 4.15 -25.24 -27.91
CA THR A 62 2.69 -25.36 -27.96
C THR A 62 2.07 -24.89 -26.66
N TYR A 63 0.90 -24.26 -26.75
CA TYR A 63 0.15 -23.73 -25.61
C TYR A 63 -1.27 -23.38 -26.04
N HIS A 64 -2.15 -23.08 -25.08
CA HIS A 64 -3.53 -22.66 -25.36
C HIS A 64 -3.76 -21.17 -25.14
N ILE A 65 -4.66 -20.57 -25.91
CA ILE A 65 -5.07 -19.17 -25.82
C ILE A 65 -6.57 -19.02 -25.52
N PRO A 66 -6.97 -18.00 -24.72
CA PRO A 66 -8.37 -17.75 -24.40
C PRO A 66 -9.10 -16.96 -25.49
N THR A 67 -10.32 -17.40 -25.80
CA THR A 67 -11.29 -16.71 -26.68
C THR A 67 -12.32 -15.88 -25.88
N SER A 68 -13.34 -15.31 -26.53
CA SER A 68 -14.30 -14.39 -25.90
C SER A 68 -15.19 -15.01 -24.81
N ASP A 69 -15.33 -16.34 -24.80
CA ASP A 69 -16.20 -17.08 -23.87
C ASP A 69 -15.39 -18.01 -22.95
N ASP A 70 -14.14 -17.66 -22.66
CA ASP A 70 -13.17 -18.51 -21.93
C ASP A 70 -12.92 -19.89 -22.57
N LYS A 71 -13.39 -20.16 -23.80
CA LYS A 71 -12.97 -21.36 -24.52
C LYS A 71 -11.49 -21.27 -24.83
N ALA A 72 -10.82 -22.42 -24.77
CA ALA A 72 -9.42 -22.53 -25.07
C ALA A 72 -9.21 -23.08 -26.48
N GLU A 73 -8.32 -22.43 -27.24
CA GLU A 73 -7.89 -22.88 -28.56
C GLU A 73 -6.38 -23.05 -28.57
N ALA A 74 -5.88 -23.98 -29.38
CA ALA A 74 -4.44 -24.16 -29.55
C ALA A 74 -3.83 -22.92 -30.24
N ALA A 75 -2.76 -22.39 -29.66
CA ALA A 75 -2.00 -21.33 -30.28
C ALA A 75 -1.26 -21.85 -31.53
N PRO A 76 -0.94 -20.96 -32.49
CA PRO A 76 -0.03 -21.29 -33.57
C PRO A 76 1.30 -21.82 -33.01
N GLN A 77 1.75 -22.97 -33.51
CA GLN A 77 3.00 -23.57 -33.06
C GLN A 77 4.18 -22.65 -33.39
N ILE A 78 5.11 -22.51 -32.45
CA ILE A 78 6.36 -21.78 -32.66
C ILE A 78 7.48 -22.82 -32.79
N THR A 79 8.20 -22.79 -33.90
CA THR A 79 9.36 -23.65 -34.12
C THR A 79 10.62 -22.81 -34.04
N VAL A 80 11.59 -23.26 -33.24
CA VAL A 80 12.92 -22.66 -33.17
C VAL A 80 13.98 -23.70 -33.53
N VAL A 81 15.00 -23.26 -34.28
CA VAL A 81 16.08 -24.11 -34.77
C VAL A 81 17.42 -23.52 -34.36
N ASP A 82 18.31 -24.38 -33.88
CA ASP A 82 19.67 -24.07 -33.41
C ASP A 82 19.70 -22.88 -32.42
N GLN A 83 18.64 -22.74 -31.60
CA GLN A 83 18.45 -21.71 -30.59
C GLN A 83 17.95 -22.32 -29.28
N ASN A 84 18.27 -21.67 -28.16
CA ASN A 84 17.91 -22.10 -26.82
C ASN A 84 16.88 -21.18 -26.13
N PHE A 85 16.13 -20.41 -26.91
CA PHE A 85 15.12 -19.49 -26.42
C PHE A 85 13.95 -19.36 -27.40
N ALA A 86 12.81 -18.90 -26.89
CA ALA A 86 11.65 -18.53 -27.70
C ALA A 86 10.94 -17.30 -27.10
N THR A 87 10.23 -16.56 -27.96
CA THR A 87 9.42 -15.42 -27.58
C THR A 87 7.96 -15.67 -27.91
N ILE A 88 7.09 -15.49 -26.92
CA ILE A 88 5.64 -15.66 -27.03
C ILE A 88 4.98 -14.30 -26.83
N ASN A 89 4.15 -13.89 -27.78
CA ASN A 89 3.54 -12.56 -27.78
C ASN A 89 2.03 -12.63 -27.53
N GLY A 90 1.46 -11.53 -27.02
CA GLY A 90 0.02 -11.36 -26.89
C GLY A 90 -0.61 -12.16 -25.75
N LEU A 91 0.18 -12.47 -24.72
CA LEU A 91 -0.33 -13.08 -23.50
C LEU A 91 -1.22 -12.08 -22.74
N LYS A 92 -2.39 -12.53 -22.28
CA LYS A 92 -3.37 -11.71 -21.57
C LYS A 92 -3.25 -11.90 -20.07
N SER A 93 -3.52 -10.83 -19.32
CA SER A 93 -3.73 -10.90 -17.86
C SER A 93 -4.85 -11.86 -17.49
N ASP A 94 -4.80 -12.37 -16.26
CA ASP A 94 -5.78 -13.28 -15.64
C ASP A 94 -5.82 -14.71 -16.21
N TYR A 95 -4.95 -15.06 -17.16
CA TYR A 95 -4.87 -16.42 -17.71
C TYR A 95 -3.50 -17.06 -17.45
N ILE A 96 -3.51 -18.30 -16.99
CA ILE A 96 -2.35 -19.16 -16.79
C ILE A 96 -2.19 -20.02 -18.05
N TYR A 97 -1.08 -19.82 -18.75
CA TYR A 97 -0.74 -20.49 -20.00
C TYR A 97 0.06 -21.76 -19.74
N ASP A 98 -0.36 -22.88 -20.33
CA ASP A 98 0.29 -24.19 -20.29
C ASP A 98 1.31 -24.32 -21.44
N ILE A 99 2.50 -23.74 -21.26
CA ILE A 99 3.52 -23.69 -22.31
C ILE A 99 4.35 -24.97 -22.29
N CYS A 100 4.18 -25.83 -23.29
CA CYS A 100 5.03 -26.98 -23.51
C CYS A 100 6.09 -26.70 -24.57
N VAL A 101 7.32 -27.11 -24.29
CA VAL A 101 8.44 -27.10 -25.22
C VAL A 101 8.87 -28.53 -25.48
N THR A 102 8.73 -28.98 -26.73
CA THR A 102 9.14 -30.32 -27.17
C THR A 102 10.44 -30.23 -27.96
N PHE A 103 11.44 -31.02 -27.58
CA PHE A 103 12.80 -30.97 -28.12
C PHE A 103 13.08 -32.10 -29.11
N TYR A 104 13.81 -31.77 -30.18
CA TYR A 104 14.17 -32.70 -31.25
C TYR A 104 15.68 -32.68 -31.50
N GLY A 105 16.25 -33.86 -31.76
CA GLY A 105 17.68 -34.03 -32.00
C GLY A 105 18.10 -33.68 -33.44
N ASP A 106 17.16 -33.68 -34.38
CA ASP A 106 17.43 -33.48 -35.81
C ASP A 106 16.45 -32.50 -36.46
N VAL A 107 16.93 -31.88 -37.55
CA VAL A 107 16.20 -30.89 -38.35
C VAL A 107 16.22 -31.33 -39.80
N GLY A 108 15.03 -31.40 -40.40
CA GLY A 108 14.81 -31.79 -41.78
C GLY A 108 14.72 -30.62 -42.75
N GLU A 109 14.15 -30.87 -43.93
CA GLU A 109 13.94 -29.83 -44.93
C GLU A 109 12.98 -28.73 -44.43
N GLY A 110 13.34 -27.47 -44.70
CA GLY A 110 12.52 -26.32 -44.31
C GLY A 110 12.60 -25.95 -42.83
N ASP A 111 13.69 -26.33 -42.15
CA ASP A 111 13.92 -26.04 -40.72
C ASP A 111 12.84 -26.64 -39.80
N LEU A 112 12.25 -27.76 -40.25
CA LEU A 112 11.25 -28.50 -39.49
C LEU A 112 11.91 -29.60 -38.63
N PRO A 113 11.46 -29.80 -37.39
CA PRO A 113 11.96 -30.89 -36.54
C PRO A 113 11.65 -32.25 -37.17
N THR A 114 12.58 -33.18 -37.04
CA THR A 114 12.43 -34.56 -37.54
C THR A 114 12.85 -35.58 -36.48
N GLY A 115 12.24 -36.77 -36.55
CA GLY A 115 12.47 -37.85 -35.59
C GLY A 115 11.55 -37.78 -34.38
N ASP A 116 11.74 -38.70 -33.45
CA ASP A 116 10.99 -38.74 -32.20
C ASP A 116 11.47 -37.62 -31.26
N PRO A 117 10.59 -37.09 -30.38
CA PRO A 117 10.99 -36.20 -29.31
C PRO A 117 12.12 -36.82 -28.47
N ILE A 118 13.07 -35.99 -28.03
CA ILE A 118 14.18 -36.40 -27.16
C ILE A 118 14.05 -35.81 -25.75
N GLY A 119 13.13 -34.85 -25.57
CA GLY A 119 12.81 -34.28 -24.28
C GLY A 119 11.61 -33.33 -24.33
N ARG A 120 11.05 -33.04 -23.17
CA ARG A 120 9.93 -32.10 -23.01
C ARG A 120 10.09 -31.27 -21.74
N GLY A 121 9.62 -30.02 -21.80
CA GLY A 121 9.42 -29.16 -20.65
C GLY A 121 8.01 -28.60 -20.65
N LEU A 122 7.46 -28.38 -19.45
CA LEU A 122 6.16 -27.74 -19.25
C LEU A 122 6.27 -26.61 -18.23
N LEU A 123 5.74 -25.45 -18.59
CA LEU A 123 5.67 -24.24 -17.79
C LEU A 123 4.23 -23.76 -17.71
N PHE A 124 3.70 -23.61 -16.51
CA PHE A 124 2.47 -22.84 -16.29
C PHE A 124 2.85 -21.39 -15.98
N PHE A 125 2.55 -20.48 -16.90
CA PHE A 125 2.93 -19.07 -16.80
C PHE A 125 1.71 -18.15 -16.67
N LEU A 126 1.68 -17.31 -15.63
CA LEU A 126 0.67 -16.29 -15.40
C LEU A 126 1.27 -14.90 -15.69
N PRO A 127 0.86 -14.20 -16.76
CA PRO A 127 1.45 -12.90 -17.11
C PRO A 127 1.21 -11.83 -16.04
N SER A 128 -0.03 -11.67 -15.59
CA SER A 128 -0.38 -10.80 -14.46
C SER A 128 -1.80 -11.08 -13.97
N ILE A 129 -2.10 -10.63 -12.75
CA ILE A 129 -3.44 -10.57 -12.16
C ILE A 129 -3.98 -9.15 -12.29
N SER A 130 -5.23 -9.03 -12.72
CA SER A 130 -6.01 -7.81 -12.61
C SER A 130 -6.22 -7.47 -11.13
N PHE A 131 -5.31 -6.65 -10.58
CA PHE A 131 -5.28 -6.25 -9.19
C PHE A 131 -5.46 -4.73 -9.07
N LYS A 132 -6.45 -4.29 -8.30
CA LYS A 132 -6.80 -2.87 -8.15
C LYS A 132 -7.06 -2.52 -6.69
N TYR A 133 -7.02 -1.22 -6.41
CA TYR A 133 -7.42 -0.67 -5.13
C TYR A 133 -8.49 0.41 -5.30
N SER A 134 -9.22 0.68 -4.23
CA SER A 134 -9.97 1.93 -4.04
C SER A 134 -9.86 2.39 -2.59
N ALA A 135 -10.15 3.68 -2.35
CA ALA A 135 -10.31 4.21 -1.01
C ALA A 135 -11.80 4.25 -0.67
N PRO A 136 -12.30 3.39 0.26
CA PRO A 136 -13.67 3.46 0.72
C PRO A 136 -13.99 4.81 1.36
N ASP A 137 -15.28 5.18 1.33
CA ASP A 137 -15.75 6.35 2.05
C ASP A 137 -15.52 6.22 3.56
N GLN A 138 -15.24 7.36 4.19
CA GLN A 138 -15.01 7.46 5.62
C GLN A 138 -15.89 8.58 6.17
N PRO A 139 -16.65 8.32 7.25
CA PRO A 139 -17.39 9.38 7.91
C PRO A 139 -16.41 10.38 8.54
N TYR A 140 -16.83 11.63 8.66
CA TYR A 140 -16.13 12.58 9.52
C TYR A 140 -16.49 12.32 10.98
N THR A 141 -15.60 12.72 11.89
CA THR A 141 -15.80 12.69 13.33
C THR A 141 -15.88 14.11 13.88
N GLU A 142 -16.83 14.38 14.76
CA GLU A 142 -16.91 15.65 15.48
C GLU A 142 -15.78 15.73 16.52
N ILE A 143 -15.13 16.89 16.64
CA ILE A 143 -14.03 17.12 17.56
C ILE A 143 -14.59 17.71 18.88
N PRO A 144 -14.21 17.19 20.06
CA PRO A 144 -14.56 17.80 21.33
C PRO A 144 -14.14 19.28 21.38
N GLY A 145 -15.06 20.17 21.76
CA GLY A 145 -14.83 21.62 21.77
C GLY A 145 -14.97 22.32 20.40
N GLY A 146 -15.45 21.61 19.38
CA GLY A 146 -15.80 22.17 18.08
C GLY A 146 -14.84 21.81 16.96
N GLY A 147 -15.43 21.58 15.80
CA GLY A 147 -14.78 21.19 14.56
C GLY A 147 -15.11 19.78 14.10
N ARG A 148 -14.64 19.45 12.90
CA ARG A 148 -14.74 18.14 12.27
C ARG A 148 -13.38 17.65 11.80
N GLU A 149 -13.17 16.36 11.87
CA GLU A 149 -12.02 15.67 11.29
C GLU A 149 -12.49 14.63 10.28
N ILE A 150 -11.74 14.47 9.18
CA ILE A 150 -11.90 13.35 8.25
C ILE A 150 -10.53 12.78 7.88
N GLY A 151 -10.50 11.52 7.43
CA GLY A 151 -9.25 10.82 7.08
C GLY A 151 -8.50 10.23 8.28
N GLY A 152 -9.05 10.32 9.50
CA GLY A 152 -8.45 9.75 10.71
C GLY A 152 -8.55 8.22 10.80
N VAL A 153 -9.28 7.59 9.87
CA VAL A 153 -9.51 6.14 9.83
C VAL A 153 -9.21 5.65 8.42
N PRO A 154 -7.92 5.51 8.06
CA PRO A 154 -7.53 5.23 6.68
C PRO A 154 -7.99 3.83 6.28
N LYS A 155 -8.61 3.73 5.11
CA LYS A 155 -9.11 2.47 4.54
C LYS A 155 -8.60 2.27 3.13
N LEU A 156 -8.35 1.01 2.77
CA LEU A 156 -8.05 0.59 1.40
C LEU A 156 -8.84 -0.67 1.08
N LYS A 157 -9.65 -0.63 0.03
CA LYS A 157 -10.29 -1.83 -0.51
C LYS A 157 -9.41 -2.41 -1.60
N LEU A 158 -8.98 -3.65 -1.41
CA LEU A 158 -8.12 -4.37 -2.34
C LEU A 158 -8.98 -5.37 -3.10
N SER A 159 -8.81 -5.45 -4.42
CA SER A 159 -9.63 -6.32 -5.26
C SER A 159 -8.83 -6.95 -6.37
N TRP A 160 -9.01 -8.26 -6.58
CA TRP A 160 -8.31 -9.01 -7.63
C TRP A 160 -9.23 -10.01 -8.31
N LYS A 161 -8.85 -10.42 -9.53
CA LYS A 161 -9.50 -11.55 -10.22
C LYS A 161 -8.79 -12.85 -9.91
N THR A 162 -9.55 -13.93 -9.77
CA THR A 162 -9.01 -15.28 -9.73
C THR A 162 -8.45 -15.63 -11.12
N PRO A 163 -7.16 -15.99 -11.26
CA PRO A 163 -6.61 -16.44 -12.53
C PRO A 163 -7.33 -17.68 -13.04
N LYS A 164 -7.39 -17.85 -14.36
CA LYS A 164 -7.95 -19.05 -15.00
C LYS A 164 -6.86 -19.84 -15.69
N VAL A 165 -6.94 -21.16 -15.65
CA VAL A 165 -5.97 -22.07 -16.30
C VAL A 165 -6.69 -22.91 -17.34
N PHE A 166 -5.95 -23.30 -18.39
CA PHE A 166 -6.40 -24.31 -19.33
C PHE A 166 -6.85 -25.58 -18.58
N TYR A 167 -7.99 -26.12 -18.98
CA TYR A 167 -8.56 -27.34 -18.44
C TYR A 167 -9.19 -28.18 -19.55
N ASN A 168 -8.74 -29.43 -19.61
CA ASN A 168 -9.31 -30.46 -20.46
C ASN A 168 -10.14 -31.44 -19.59
N PRO A 169 -11.47 -31.54 -19.80
CA PRO A 169 -12.34 -32.44 -19.04
C PRO A 169 -12.17 -33.94 -19.40
N ASN A 170 -11.51 -34.29 -20.51
CA ASN A 170 -11.30 -35.68 -20.94
C ASN A 170 -10.17 -36.41 -20.19
N THR A 171 -9.59 -35.80 -19.15
CA THR A 171 -8.54 -36.36 -18.28
C THR A 171 -7.22 -36.74 -18.99
N THR A 172 -7.04 -36.37 -20.24
CA THR A 172 -5.74 -36.42 -20.93
C THR A 172 -4.89 -35.23 -20.49
N TYR A 173 -3.65 -35.48 -20.11
CA TYR A 173 -2.74 -34.44 -19.65
C TYR A 173 -1.98 -33.85 -20.84
N PHE A 174 -2.00 -32.53 -20.97
CA PHE A 174 -1.18 -31.83 -21.95
C PHE A 174 0.31 -32.15 -21.72
N PRO A 175 1.10 -32.42 -22.78
CA PRO A 175 0.87 -32.16 -24.20
C PRO A 175 0.32 -33.33 -25.02
N ASP A 176 -0.26 -34.37 -24.39
CA ASP A 176 -0.85 -35.46 -25.14
C ASP A 176 -2.03 -34.97 -26.00
N THR A 177 -2.28 -35.67 -27.11
CA THR A 177 -3.34 -35.29 -28.05
C THR A 177 -4.70 -35.38 -27.38
N ASP A 178 -5.38 -34.24 -27.31
CA ASP A 178 -6.74 -34.16 -26.81
C ASP A 178 -7.73 -34.78 -27.83
N PRO A 179 -8.49 -35.82 -27.43
CA PRO A 179 -9.45 -36.45 -28.33
C PRO A 179 -10.65 -35.58 -28.68
N ASP A 180 -10.95 -34.52 -27.92
CA ASP A 180 -12.08 -33.62 -28.18
C ASP A 180 -11.74 -32.15 -27.88
N LEU A 181 -11.19 -31.49 -28.90
CA LEU A 181 -10.83 -30.07 -28.84
C LEU A 181 -12.01 -29.11 -28.58
N THR A 182 -13.27 -29.58 -28.66
CA THR A 182 -14.45 -28.72 -28.56
C THR A 182 -14.86 -28.41 -27.12
N ASN A 183 -14.31 -29.13 -26.14
CA ASN A 183 -14.67 -29.03 -24.73
C ASN A 183 -13.62 -28.33 -23.85
N ASN A 184 -12.54 -27.86 -24.47
CA ASN A 184 -11.45 -27.15 -23.83
C ASN A 184 -11.85 -25.75 -23.36
N ILE A 185 -11.57 -25.45 -22.09
CA ILE A 185 -11.94 -24.19 -21.44
C ILE A 185 -10.80 -23.67 -20.56
N PHE A 186 -10.88 -22.39 -20.23
CA PHE A 186 -10.17 -21.79 -19.11
C PHE A 186 -11.08 -21.76 -17.89
N THR A 187 -10.67 -22.45 -16.82
CA THR A 187 -11.42 -22.55 -15.57
C THR A 187 -10.67 -21.86 -14.43
N PRO A 188 -11.33 -21.32 -13.39
CA PRO A 188 -10.65 -20.69 -12.25
C PRO A 188 -9.63 -21.63 -11.60
N ALA A 189 -8.42 -21.12 -11.41
CA ALA A 189 -7.23 -21.88 -11.01
C ALA A 189 -7.26 -22.36 -9.55
N ASP A 190 -8.20 -21.84 -8.76
CA ASP A 190 -8.46 -22.17 -7.37
C ASP A 190 -9.38 -23.40 -7.20
N THR A 191 -10.00 -23.88 -8.28
CA THR A 191 -10.89 -25.05 -8.29
C THR A 191 -10.15 -26.38 -8.19
N ALA A 192 -10.80 -27.41 -7.64
CA ALA A 192 -10.26 -28.77 -7.52
C ALA A 192 -9.90 -29.37 -8.89
N ALA A 193 -10.71 -29.09 -9.92
CA ALA A 193 -10.48 -29.55 -11.28
C ALA A 193 -9.19 -28.94 -11.87
N ALA A 194 -9.01 -27.61 -11.73
CA ALA A 194 -7.79 -26.93 -12.14
C ALA A 194 -6.55 -27.48 -11.43
N LYS A 195 -6.61 -27.60 -10.09
CA LYS A 195 -5.50 -28.11 -9.27
C LYS A 195 -5.09 -29.52 -9.69
N THR A 196 -6.06 -30.41 -9.88
CA THR A 196 -5.82 -31.78 -10.34
C THR A 196 -5.20 -31.81 -11.73
N TYR A 197 -5.67 -30.94 -12.64
CA TYR A 197 -5.16 -30.87 -14.00
C TYR A 197 -3.71 -30.38 -14.05
N ILE A 198 -3.39 -29.26 -13.37
CA ILE A 198 -2.02 -28.73 -13.27
C ILE A 198 -1.09 -29.80 -12.66
N GLN A 199 -1.55 -30.45 -11.58
CA GLN A 199 -0.80 -31.50 -10.91
C GLN A 199 -0.47 -32.66 -11.87
N GLY A 200 -1.49 -33.16 -12.56
CA GLY A 200 -1.34 -34.28 -13.48
C GLY A 200 -0.45 -33.94 -14.67
N ALA A 201 -0.61 -32.75 -15.27
CA ALA A 201 0.23 -32.31 -16.39
C ALA A 201 1.70 -32.13 -16.00
N LEU A 202 1.98 -31.55 -14.82
CA LEU A 202 3.35 -31.45 -14.32
C LEU A 202 3.96 -32.83 -14.02
N ASN A 203 3.23 -33.70 -13.32
CA ASN A 203 3.71 -35.03 -12.98
C ASN A 203 3.88 -35.94 -14.21
N HIS A 204 3.09 -35.72 -15.27
CA HIS A 204 3.22 -36.42 -16.55
C HIS A 204 4.57 -36.14 -17.24
N ILE A 205 5.10 -34.93 -17.09
CA ILE A 205 6.39 -34.54 -17.66
C ILE A 205 7.55 -34.80 -16.69
N TYR A 206 7.42 -34.37 -15.43
CA TYR A 206 8.54 -34.31 -14.50
C TYR A 206 8.64 -35.52 -13.55
N GLY A 207 7.55 -36.29 -13.37
CA GLY A 207 7.53 -37.48 -12.52
C GLY A 207 7.87 -37.23 -11.04
N ASP A 208 7.71 -36.00 -10.54
CA ASP A 208 8.17 -35.57 -9.22
C ASP A 208 7.09 -35.58 -8.12
N GLU A 209 5.97 -36.26 -8.38
CA GLU A 209 4.88 -36.52 -7.42
C GLU A 209 4.33 -35.25 -6.73
N ARG A 210 4.27 -34.12 -7.46
CA ARG A 210 3.70 -32.86 -6.95
C ARG A 210 2.26 -33.08 -6.46
N GLN A 211 1.92 -32.35 -5.41
CA GLN A 211 0.59 -32.33 -4.80
C GLN A 211 0.08 -30.89 -4.68
N LEU A 212 -1.11 -30.61 -5.22
CA LEU A 212 -1.74 -29.28 -5.22
C LEU A 212 -3.09 -29.35 -4.53
N SER A 213 -3.14 -28.92 -3.27
CA SER A 213 -4.33 -29.07 -2.42
C SER A 213 -5.14 -27.77 -2.38
N THR A 214 -4.48 -26.66 -2.09
CA THR A 214 -5.10 -25.34 -1.93
C THR A 214 -4.29 -24.26 -2.62
N MET A 215 -4.99 -23.26 -3.15
CA MET A 215 -4.41 -22.06 -3.78
C MET A 215 -4.50 -20.87 -2.83
N HIS A 216 -3.43 -20.12 -2.69
CA HIS A 216 -3.30 -19.02 -1.74
C HIS A 216 -2.77 -17.78 -2.46
N TYR A 217 -2.85 -16.62 -1.82
CA TYR A 217 -2.20 -15.41 -2.32
C TYR A 217 -1.32 -14.78 -1.24
N LEU A 218 -0.22 -14.17 -1.67
CA LEU A 218 0.58 -13.24 -0.87
C LEU A 218 0.41 -11.86 -1.46
N LEU A 219 0.09 -10.89 -0.61
CA LEU A 219 -0.04 -9.49 -0.97
C LEU A 219 0.99 -8.69 -0.20
N ASN A 220 2.01 -8.20 -0.91
CA ASN A 220 3.02 -7.34 -0.31
C ASN A 220 2.57 -5.89 -0.39
N ILE A 221 2.83 -5.15 0.68
CA ILE A 221 2.58 -3.72 0.78
C ILE A 221 3.89 -3.05 1.17
N SER A 222 4.24 -1.93 0.53
CA SER A 222 5.42 -1.18 0.91
C SER A 222 5.27 0.31 0.66
N THR A 223 5.88 1.15 1.50
CA THR A 223 6.05 2.58 1.17
C THR A 223 7.24 2.82 0.23
N LYS A 224 8.02 1.78 -0.09
CA LYS A 224 9.25 1.84 -0.88
C LYS A 224 9.21 0.82 -2.02
N MET A 225 9.09 1.30 -3.26
CA MET A 225 8.96 0.42 -4.43
C MET A 225 10.09 -0.62 -4.53
N ASN A 226 11.34 -0.20 -4.28
CA ASN A 226 12.49 -1.09 -4.34
C ASN A 226 12.52 -2.19 -3.27
N LEU A 227 11.76 -2.03 -2.17
CA LEU A 227 11.64 -3.02 -1.10
C LEU A 227 10.43 -3.93 -1.26
N LEU A 228 9.44 -3.55 -2.09
CA LEU A 228 8.18 -4.29 -2.26
C LEU A 228 8.43 -5.79 -2.47
N ASN A 229 9.43 -6.11 -3.28
CA ASN A 229 9.80 -7.47 -3.63
C ASN A 229 11.02 -7.99 -2.83
N SER A 230 11.95 -7.14 -2.41
CA SER A 230 13.17 -7.60 -1.70
C SER A 230 13.01 -7.72 -0.18
N GLY A 231 11.79 -7.61 0.35
CA GLY A 231 11.49 -7.52 1.78
C GLY A 231 10.69 -6.26 2.08
N PRO A 232 9.35 -6.31 1.98
CA PRO A 232 8.51 -5.14 2.18
C PRO A 232 8.70 -4.53 3.57
N ASP A 233 8.61 -3.20 3.66
CA ASP A 233 8.71 -2.48 4.94
C ASP A 233 7.43 -2.57 5.79
N LYS A 234 6.36 -3.15 5.24
CA LYS A 234 5.10 -3.50 5.91
C LYS A 234 4.90 -5.01 5.91
N ALA A 235 4.17 -5.51 6.89
CA ALA A 235 3.90 -6.94 6.97
C ALA A 235 3.07 -7.42 5.76
N THR A 236 3.49 -8.53 5.14
CA THR A 236 2.76 -9.17 4.04
C THR A 236 1.39 -9.64 4.52
N ILE A 237 0.37 -9.46 3.69
CA ILE A 237 -0.96 -10.02 3.90
C ILE A 237 -1.02 -11.41 3.24
N ILE A 238 -1.53 -12.39 3.98
CA ILE A 238 -1.69 -13.76 3.52
C ILE A 238 -3.18 -14.01 3.31
N ILE A 239 -3.54 -14.53 2.14
CA ILE A 239 -4.91 -14.89 1.76
C ILE A 239 -4.95 -16.40 1.58
N ASP A 240 -5.60 -17.09 2.51
CA ASP A 240 -5.67 -18.54 2.54
C ASP A 240 -7.02 -19.05 2.05
N GLN A 241 -6.99 -19.96 1.06
CA GLN A 241 -8.18 -20.71 0.68
C GLN A 241 -8.57 -21.70 1.77
N ASN A 242 -9.87 -21.79 2.05
CA ASN A 242 -10.41 -22.80 2.94
C ASN A 242 -10.33 -24.19 2.28
N SER A 243 -9.64 -25.13 2.93
CA SER A 243 -9.46 -26.50 2.42
C SER A 243 -10.77 -27.28 2.29
N SER A 244 -11.83 -26.87 3.00
CA SER A 244 -13.14 -27.53 2.98
C SER A 244 -14.12 -26.89 2.00
N ASN A 245 -13.89 -25.62 1.62
CA ASN A 245 -14.70 -24.89 0.68
C ASN A 245 -13.81 -23.98 -0.18
N GLU A 246 -13.49 -24.41 -1.40
CA GLU A 246 -12.58 -23.70 -2.31
C GLU A 246 -13.05 -22.29 -2.72
N SER A 247 -14.33 -21.97 -2.52
CA SER A 247 -14.88 -20.63 -2.81
C SER A 247 -14.58 -19.61 -1.70
N GLU A 248 -14.22 -20.06 -0.50
CA GLU A 248 -13.98 -19.22 0.67
C GLU A 248 -12.50 -18.97 0.90
N PHE A 249 -12.17 -17.72 1.25
CA PHE A 249 -10.82 -17.31 1.62
C PHE A 249 -10.85 -16.51 2.91
N THR A 250 -9.81 -16.69 3.72
CA THR A 250 -9.54 -15.88 4.91
C THR A 250 -8.26 -15.08 4.70
N VAL A 251 -8.22 -13.87 5.24
CA VAL A 251 -7.06 -12.97 5.16
C VAL A 251 -6.51 -12.71 6.54
N HIS A 252 -5.19 -12.56 6.66
CA HIS A 252 -4.54 -12.13 7.88
C HIS A 252 -3.19 -11.46 7.60
N VAL A 253 -2.70 -10.69 8.57
CA VAL A 253 -1.37 -10.07 8.51
C VAL A 253 -0.33 -11.09 8.97
N SER A 254 0.77 -11.23 8.23
CA SER A 254 1.89 -12.09 8.59
C SER A 254 2.42 -11.74 9.99
N GLY A 255 2.62 -12.77 10.82
CA GLY A 255 3.01 -12.60 12.23
C GLY A 255 1.84 -12.34 13.19
N ILE A 256 0.63 -12.07 12.69
CA ILE A 256 -0.59 -11.85 13.49
C ILE A 256 -1.74 -12.76 12.99
N PRO A 257 -1.57 -14.10 12.99
CA PRO A 257 -2.59 -15.01 12.43
C PRO A 257 -3.90 -15.05 13.24
N GLY A 258 -3.92 -14.49 14.46
CA GLY A 258 -5.11 -14.44 15.31
C GLY A 258 -6.10 -13.34 14.95
N VAL A 259 -5.74 -12.41 14.07
CA VAL A 259 -6.63 -11.34 13.56
C VAL A 259 -6.88 -11.63 12.09
N THR A 260 -8.13 -11.96 11.77
CA THR A 260 -8.52 -12.39 10.42
C THR A 260 -9.71 -11.60 9.90
N ALA A 261 -9.86 -11.59 8.59
CA ALA A 261 -11.09 -11.19 7.91
C ALA A 261 -11.42 -12.19 6.79
N THR A 262 -12.63 -12.11 6.26
CA THR A 262 -13.12 -12.91 5.13
C THR A 262 -12.90 -12.18 3.81
N VAL A 263 -12.84 -12.92 2.72
CA VAL A 263 -12.83 -12.34 1.37
C VAL A 263 -14.24 -12.38 0.79
N THR A 264 -14.68 -11.28 0.19
CA THR A 264 -15.98 -11.23 -0.47
C THR A 264 -16.03 -12.23 -1.64
N PRO A 265 -17.19 -12.83 -1.94
CA PRO A 265 -17.40 -13.55 -3.18
C PRO A 265 -17.08 -12.69 -4.42
N GLU A 266 -16.86 -13.36 -5.56
CA GLU A 266 -16.65 -12.66 -6.83
C GLU A 266 -17.86 -11.78 -7.19
N ASP A 267 -17.59 -10.52 -7.54
CA ASP A 267 -18.59 -9.59 -8.05
C ASP A 267 -18.98 -9.91 -9.51
N ALA A 268 -19.91 -9.13 -10.08
CA ALA A 268 -20.37 -9.30 -11.47
C ALA A 268 -19.24 -9.11 -12.51
N GLN A 269 -18.11 -8.55 -12.12
CA GLN A 269 -16.92 -8.32 -12.94
C GLN A 269 -15.82 -9.36 -12.67
N GLY A 270 -16.06 -10.32 -11.77
CA GLY A 270 -15.15 -11.40 -11.40
C GLY A 270 -14.09 -11.01 -10.36
N PHE A 271 -14.29 -9.92 -9.61
CA PHE A 271 -13.34 -9.50 -8.57
C PHE A 271 -13.76 -10.01 -7.19
N ARG A 272 -12.80 -10.60 -6.48
CA ARG A 272 -12.85 -10.80 -5.03
C ARG A 272 -12.28 -9.58 -4.33
N SER A 273 -12.67 -9.32 -3.09
CA SER A 273 -12.17 -8.16 -2.35
C SER A 273 -12.17 -8.34 -0.83
N PHE A 274 -11.38 -7.51 -0.15
CA PHE A 274 -11.49 -7.25 1.28
C PHE A 274 -11.01 -5.81 1.54
N GLU A 275 -11.27 -5.29 2.74
CA GLU A 275 -10.85 -3.95 3.13
C GLU A 275 -9.79 -4.01 4.22
N LEU A 276 -8.79 -3.12 4.13
CA LEU A 276 -7.86 -2.82 5.19
C LEU A 276 -8.35 -1.62 5.98
N TRP A 277 -8.20 -1.71 7.30
CA TRP A 277 -8.57 -0.66 8.23
C TRP A 277 -7.40 -0.27 9.12
N GLY A 278 -6.91 0.94 8.93
CA GLY A 278 -5.73 1.44 9.61
C GLY A 278 -5.99 2.28 10.85
N ARG A 279 -4.98 3.04 11.24
CA ARG A 279 -4.96 3.87 12.45
C ARG A 279 -4.64 5.33 12.15
N ALA A 280 -5.01 6.24 13.04
CA ALA A 280 -4.95 7.68 12.81
C ALA A 280 -3.51 8.23 12.74
N ASP A 281 -2.59 7.59 13.45
CA ASP A 281 -1.15 7.86 13.49
C ASP A 281 -0.36 6.70 14.14
N GLU A 282 0.96 6.76 14.08
CA GLU A 282 1.86 5.72 14.60
C GLU A 282 1.75 5.47 16.11
N SER A 283 1.21 6.42 16.87
CA SER A 283 1.03 6.32 18.33
C SER A 283 -0.32 5.73 18.73
N SER A 284 -1.30 5.78 17.82
CA SER A 284 -2.64 5.24 18.02
C SER A 284 -2.71 3.72 17.79
N SER A 285 -3.73 3.09 18.38
CA SER A 285 -4.17 1.73 18.02
C SER A 285 -5.20 1.78 16.88
N VAL A 286 -5.36 0.67 16.17
CA VAL A 286 -6.48 0.51 15.23
C VAL A 286 -7.79 0.48 16.03
N ASP A 287 -8.74 1.35 15.69
CA ASP A 287 -10.07 1.34 16.31
C ASP A 287 -10.93 0.23 15.69
N THR A 288 -10.94 -0.92 16.34
CA THR A 288 -11.73 -2.09 15.90
C THR A 288 -13.20 -2.01 16.32
N THR A 289 -13.61 -1.03 17.13
CA THR A 289 -14.99 -0.94 17.64
C THR A 289 -15.99 -0.50 16.56
N GLN A 290 -15.49 0.11 15.48
CA GLN A 290 -16.27 0.60 14.35
C GLN A 290 -16.29 -0.39 13.17
N ILE A 291 -15.66 -1.55 13.32
CA ILE A 291 -15.67 -2.59 12.30
C ILE A 291 -16.99 -3.35 12.39
N VAL A 292 -17.79 -3.24 11.33
CA VAL A 292 -19.17 -3.78 11.27
C VAL A 292 -19.32 -4.91 10.25
N SER A 293 -18.26 -5.26 9.54
CA SER A 293 -18.28 -6.27 8.48
C SER A 293 -17.10 -7.22 8.62
N ASP A 294 -17.33 -8.49 8.29
CA ASP A 294 -16.35 -9.56 8.44
C ASP A 294 -15.26 -9.53 7.35
N ASP A 295 -15.39 -8.69 6.32
CA ASP A 295 -14.43 -8.52 5.22
C ASP A 295 -13.42 -7.38 5.46
N ILE A 296 -13.37 -6.84 6.69
CA ILE A 296 -12.49 -5.74 7.07
C ILE A 296 -11.38 -6.27 7.99
N LEU A 297 -10.14 -6.22 7.50
CA LEU A 297 -8.93 -6.60 8.25
C LEU A 297 -8.33 -5.37 8.95
N PRO A 298 -8.25 -5.37 10.30
CA PRO A 298 -7.48 -4.36 11.03
C PRO A 298 -5.99 -4.48 10.74
N ASP A 299 -5.36 -3.39 10.31
CA ASP A 299 -3.93 -3.37 9.98
C ASP A 299 -3.25 -2.06 10.44
N PRO A 300 -2.41 -2.09 11.51
CA PRO A 300 -1.75 -0.89 12.03
C PRO A 300 -0.70 -0.28 11.07
N ASP A 301 -0.30 -0.98 10.01
CA ASP A 301 0.64 -0.46 9.02
C ASP A 301 -0.01 0.52 8.02
N ILE A 302 -1.34 0.57 8.02
CA ILE A 302 -2.13 1.49 7.19
C ILE A 302 -2.33 2.82 7.93
N LEU A 303 -1.83 3.91 7.33
CA LEU A 303 -1.79 5.26 7.88
C LEU A 303 -2.45 6.26 6.91
N PRO A 304 -2.95 7.41 7.38
CA PRO A 304 -3.57 8.43 6.52
C PRO A 304 -2.58 9.11 5.60
N GLY A 305 -3.07 9.63 4.47
CA GLY A 305 -2.28 10.39 3.50
C GLY A 305 -0.98 9.69 3.07
N THR A 306 -0.97 8.35 3.03
CA THR A 306 0.23 7.55 2.81
C THR A 306 0.15 6.84 1.46
N VAL A 307 1.26 6.88 0.72
CA VAL A 307 1.45 6.18 -0.55
C VAL A 307 2.00 4.78 -0.31
N TYR A 308 1.37 3.80 -0.96
CA TYR A 308 1.72 2.38 -0.87
C TYR A 308 1.90 1.77 -2.25
N TYR A 309 3.01 1.08 -2.47
CA TYR A 309 3.21 0.14 -3.56
C TYR A 309 2.71 -1.22 -3.12
N MET A 310 2.08 -1.96 -4.03
CA MET A 310 1.50 -3.25 -3.73
C MET A 310 1.66 -4.21 -4.89
N ASN A 311 1.82 -5.50 -4.56
CA ASN A 311 1.64 -6.57 -5.53
C ASN A 311 0.95 -7.77 -4.90
N ILE A 312 0.39 -8.61 -5.78
CA ILE A 312 -0.26 -9.86 -5.40
C ILE A 312 0.36 -11.03 -6.17
N LYS A 313 0.60 -12.14 -5.49
CA LYS A 313 1.09 -13.37 -6.13
C LYS A 313 0.33 -14.61 -5.67
N PRO A 314 -0.17 -15.43 -6.59
CA PRO A 314 -0.75 -16.72 -6.26
C PRO A 314 0.33 -17.77 -6.00
N PHE A 315 0.02 -18.74 -5.14
CA PHE A 315 0.86 -19.92 -4.94
C PHE A 315 0.01 -21.10 -4.43
N TYR A 316 0.52 -22.32 -4.58
CA TYR A 316 -0.17 -23.52 -4.13
C TYR A 316 0.50 -24.09 -2.88
N LYS A 317 -0.29 -24.74 -2.02
CA LYS A 317 0.20 -25.59 -0.94
C LYS A 317 -0.24 -27.04 -1.16
N ASN A 318 0.59 -27.98 -0.72
CA ASN A 318 0.23 -29.40 -0.61
C ASN A 318 -0.54 -29.68 0.69
N ASP A 319 -0.92 -30.94 0.91
CA ASP A 319 -1.67 -31.38 2.10
C ASP A 319 -0.91 -31.12 3.41
N ASN A 320 0.41 -31.02 3.35
CA ASN A 320 1.28 -30.67 4.48
C ASN A 320 1.44 -29.14 4.66
N SER A 321 0.61 -28.33 3.99
CA SER A 321 0.67 -26.87 4.02
C SER A 321 2.02 -26.28 3.57
N THR A 322 2.79 -27.03 2.77
CA THR A 322 4.08 -26.59 2.23
C THR A 322 3.87 -26.01 0.84
N ALA A 323 4.52 -24.88 0.55
CA ALA A 323 4.43 -24.23 -0.76
C ALA A 323 5.00 -25.13 -1.88
N VAL A 324 4.29 -25.21 -2.99
CA VAL A 324 4.65 -26.04 -4.15
C VAL A 324 4.85 -25.16 -5.39
N PRO A 325 6.01 -25.26 -6.07
CA PRO A 325 6.24 -24.54 -7.32
C PRO A 325 5.45 -25.20 -8.46
N ALA A 326 4.31 -24.61 -8.80
CA ALA A 326 3.46 -25.08 -9.90
C ALA A 326 3.29 -24.06 -11.02
N ILE A 327 3.40 -22.78 -10.71
CA ILE A 327 3.21 -21.67 -11.65
C ILE A 327 4.34 -20.65 -11.50
N THR A 328 4.72 -20.03 -12.60
CA THR A 328 5.57 -18.84 -12.64
C THR A 328 4.69 -17.65 -13.00
N VAL A 329 4.96 -16.50 -12.40
CA VAL A 329 4.10 -15.32 -12.50
C VAL A 329 4.94 -14.15 -12.96
N GLY A 330 4.43 -13.34 -13.88
CA GLY A 330 4.96 -12.04 -14.28
C GLY A 330 6.45 -12.01 -14.60
N ASP A 331 7.02 -10.82 -14.41
CA ASP A 331 8.45 -10.57 -14.53
C ASP A 331 9.19 -11.04 -13.27
N ASN A 332 10.42 -11.52 -13.48
CA ASN A 332 11.36 -11.87 -12.42
C ASN A 332 11.78 -10.64 -11.60
N GLU A 333 11.86 -9.44 -12.20
CA GLU A 333 12.17 -8.21 -11.46
C GLU A 333 11.08 -7.87 -10.43
N ASP A 334 9.83 -8.24 -10.73
CA ASP A 334 8.70 -8.14 -9.82
C ASP A 334 8.62 -9.32 -8.81
N GLN A 335 9.62 -10.20 -8.81
CA GLN A 335 9.63 -11.48 -8.07
C GLN A 335 8.34 -12.29 -8.25
N GLY A 336 7.78 -12.23 -9.45
CA GLY A 336 6.52 -12.85 -9.80
C GLY A 336 5.32 -12.39 -9.01
N GLY A 337 5.27 -11.11 -8.65
CA GLY A 337 4.05 -10.44 -8.22
C GLY A 337 3.39 -9.65 -9.34
N SER A 338 2.07 -9.51 -9.29
CA SER A 338 1.32 -8.62 -10.16
C SER A 338 1.11 -7.27 -9.47
N LEU A 339 1.68 -6.21 -10.04
CA LEU A 339 1.50 -4.83 -9.56
C LEU A 339 0.05 -4.35 -9.71
N LEU A 340 -0.27 -3.24 -9.06
CA LEU A 340 -1.54 -2.54 -9.25
C LEU A 340 -1.76 -2.15 -10.71
N MET A 341 -2.96 -2.44 -11.22
CA MET A 341 -3.37 -2.10 -12.57
C MET A 341 -3.78 -0.62 -12.69
N GLY A 342 -3.59 -0.05 -13.87
CA GLY A 342 -3.95 1.34 -14.20
C GLY A 342 -2.74 2.24 -14.39
N ASP A 343 -2.99 3.54 -14.54
CA ASP A 343 -1.94 4.53 -14.88
C ASP A 343 -0.97 4.81 -13.73
N ARG A 344 -1.32 4.42 -12.49
CA ARG A 344 -0.53 4.64 -11.29
C ARG A 344 -0.15 3.31 -10.68
N SER A 345 1.16 3.11 -10.47
CA SER A 345 1.71 1.91 -9.85
C SER A 345 1.61 1.90 -8.32
N TYR A 346 0.82 2.79 -7.72
CA TYR A 346 0.71 2.96 -6.28
C TYR A 346 -0.74 3.26 -5.84
N ALA A 347 -1.04 2.87 -4.61
CA ALA A 347 -2.23 3.22 -3.87
C ALA A 347 -1.98 4.37 -2.91
N SER A 348 -3.04 5.07 -2.51
CA SER A 348 -2.94 6.11 -1.48
C SER A 348 -4.17 6.15 -0.59
N THR A 349 -3.96 6.27 0.71
CA THR A 349 -5.04 6.55 1.66
C THR A 349 -5.42 8.03 1.63
N PRO A 350 -6.68 8.39 1.91
CA PRO A 350 -7.11 9.79 1.94
C PRO A 350 -6.29 10.64 2.92
N ILE A 351 -6.05 11.90 2.55
CA ILE A 351 -5.34 12.87 3.40
C ILE A 351 -6.23 13.22 4.61
N ARG A 352 -5.65 13.17 5.81
CA ARG A 352 -6.30 13.58 7.05
C ARG A 352 -6.29 15.10 7.19
N PHE A 353 -7.42 15.69 7.56
CA PHE A 353 -7.49 17.11 7.91
C PHE A 353 -8.64 17.42 8.88
N GLN A 354 -8.53 18.56 9.56
CA GLN A 354 -9.53 19.07 10.48
C GLN A 354 -10.00 20.46 10.06
N LEU A 355 -11.28 20.74 10.27
CA LEU A 355 -11.87 22.07 10.19
C LEU A 355 -12.39 22.48 11.55
N THR A 356 -12.06 23.69 11.97
CA THR A 356 -12.57 24.28 13.21
C THR A 356 -12.88 25.75 12.94
N LYS A 357 -13.77 26.37 13.72
CA LYS A 357 -14.06 27.80 13.56
C LYS A 357 -13.79 28.60 14.82
N ASP A 358 -13.63 29.91 14.65
CA ASP A 358 -13.65 30.86 15.78
C ASP A 358 -14.98 31.61 15.92
N GLY A 359 -15.06 32.52 16.89
CA GLY A 359 -16.22 33.39 17.12
C GLY A 359 -16.45 34.46 16.04
N ALA A 360 -15.49 34.67 15.14
CA ALA A 360 -15.61 35.58 13.99
C ALA A 360 -15.99 34.85 12.69
N ASN A 361 -16.33 33.55 12.77
CA ASN A 361 -16.64 32.68 11.64
C ASN A 361 -15.46 32.48 10.67
N ASN A 362 -14.22 32.61 11.15
CA ASN A 362 -13.06 32.16 10.38
C ASN A 362 -12.92 30.65 10.52
N ILE A 363 -12.55 29.97 9.44
CA ILE A 363 -12.33 28.53 9.40
C ILE A 363 -10.84 28.27 9.46
N TYR A 364 -10.40 27.55 10.48
CA TYR A 364 -9.04 27.05 10.60
C TYR A 364 -8.99 25.63 10.04
N VAL A 365 -8.05 25.42 9.13
CA VAL A 365 -7.83 24.16 8.43
C VAL A 365 -6.50 23.61 8.91
N LYS A 366 -6.53 22.52 9.68
CA LYS A 366 -5.33 21.78 10.07
C LYS A 366 -5.15 20.61 9.12
N ILE A 367 -4.05 20.60 8.38
CA ILE A 367 -3.72 19.55 7.42
C ILE A 367 -2.60 18.71 7.99
N PHE A 368 -2.74 17.39 7.98
CA PHE A 368 -1.66 16.48 8.36
C PHE A 368 -0.75 16.21 7.16
N LYS A 369 0.56 16.14 7.42
CA LYS A 369 1.57 15.93 6.40
C LYS A 369 1.38 14.57 5.74
N ILE A 370 1.49 14.51 4.42
CA ILE A 370 1.44 13.23 3.70
C ILE A 370 2.74 12.44 3.89
N ASN A 371 2.65 11.12 3.74
CA ASN A 371 3.80 10.25 3.58
C ASN A 371 3.87 9.76 2.13
N GLN A 372 4.73 10.38 1.33
CA GLN A 372 4.91 10.01 -0.08
C GLN A 372 5.72 8.72 -0.29
N GLY A 373 6.29 8.13 0.78
CA GLY A 373 7.14 6.95 0.64
C GLY A 373 8.33 7.21 -0.29
N SER A 374 8.59 6.29 -1.21
CA SER A 374 9.58 6.45 -2.29
C SER A 374 9.04 7.15 -3.53
N LEU A 375 7.80 7.64 -3.52
CA LEU A 375 7.27 8.45 -4.62
C LEU A 375 8.03 9.78 -4.65
N ASP A 376 8.65 10.09 -5.78
CA ASP A 376 9.36 11.35 -5.97
C ASP A 376 8.37 12.46 -6.31
N LEU A 377 8.00 13.24 -5.30
CA LEU A 377 7.17 14.42 -5.43
C LEU A 377 7.98 15.67 -5.06
N PRO A 378 8.71 16.27 -6.01
CA PRO A 378 9.51 17.44 -5.72
C PRO A 378 8.61 18.66 -5.52
N THR A 379 8.76 19.33 -4.37
CA THR A 379 8.02 20.54 -3.98
C THR A 379 6.51 20.32 -3.91
N LEU A 380 6.01 19.97 -2.73
CA LEU A 380 4.58 19.74 -2.52
C LEU A 380 3.82 21.05 -2.29
N TYR A 381 2.66 21.16 -2.95
CA TYR A 381 1.68 22.20 -2.73
C TYR A 381 0.39 21.60 -2.18
N TYR A 382 -0.02 22.04 -1.00
CA TYR A 382 -1.24 21.65 -0.31
C TYR A 382 -2.30 22.71 -0.57
N GLU A 383 -3.28 22.37 -1.40
CA GLU A 383 -4.41 23.23 -1.74
C GLU A 383 -5.63 22.88 -0.88
N VAL A 384 -6.15 23.88 -0.15
CA VAL A 384 -7.50 23.78 0.42
C VAL A 384 -8.48 24.22 -0.65
N GLN A 385 -9.27 23.26 -1.15
CA GLN A 385 -10.27 23.50 -2.17
C GLN A 385 -11.68 23.41 -1.57
N SER A 386 -12.63 24.15 -2.13
CA SER A 386 -14.02 24.15 -1.66
C SER A 386 -15.03 24.22 -2.79
N THR A 387 -16.20 23.63 -2.56
CA THR A 387 -17.36 23.69 -3.49
C THR A 387 -18.68 23.70 -2.71
N ASN A 388 -19.73 24.21 -3.33
CA ASN A 388 -21.12 24.01 -2.88
C ASN A 388 -21.79 22.82 -3.60
N LEU A 389 -21.09 22.17 -4.53
CA LEU A 389 -21.57 21.02 -5.29
C LEU A 389 -20.48 19.92 -5.31
N PRO A 390 -20.52 18.95 -4.37
CA PRO A 390 -19.46 17.95 -4.22
C PRO A 390 -19.36 16.97 -5.39
N SER A 391 -20.40 16.86 -6.22
CA SER A 391 -20.39 16.06 -7.46
C SER A 391 -19.53 16.66 -8.57
N THR A 392 -18.95 17.84 -8.38
CA THR A 392 -18.01 18.45 -9.32
C THR A 392 -16.74 17.61 -9.39
N SER A 393 -16.43 17.07 -10.57
CA SER A 393 -15.21 16.29 -10.79
C SER A 393 -13.96 17.18 -10.84
N GLY A 394 -12.80 16.59 -10.48
CA GLY A 394 -11.51 17.26 -10.56
C GLY A 394 -11.29 18.31 -9.46
N ASP A 395 -10.63 19.40 -9.82
CA ASP A 395 -10.27 20.48 -8.90
C ASP A 395 -11.45 21.41 -8.63
N TRP A 396 -11.58 21.85 -7.38
CA TRP A 396 -12.54 22.87 -6.98
C TRP A 396 -11.84 24.23 -6.77
N VAL A 397 -12.61 25.23 -6.37
CA VAL A 397 -12.09 26.58 -6.12
C VAL A 397 -11.08 26.53 -4.98
N VAL A 398 -9.82 26.87 -5.27
CA VAL A 398 -8.74 26.99 -4.30
C VAL A 398 -8.99 28.18 -3.38
N LYS A 399 -8.97 27.94 -2.07
CA LYS A 399 -9.12 28.98 -1.03
C LYS A 399 -7.79 29.35 -0.40
N LYS A 400 -6.90 28.38 -0.23
CA LYS A 400 -5.54 28.56 0.29
C LYS A 400 -4.60 27.54 -0.36
N THR A 401 -3.34 27.94 -0.46
CA THR A 401 -2.22 27.07 -0.86
C THR A 401 -1.13 27.20 0.19
N MET A 402 -0.55 26.08 0.58
CA MET A 402 0.63 25.99 1.44
C MET A 402 1.69 25.14 0.75
N ASP A 403 2.95 25.39 1.05
CA ASP A 403 4.05 24.49 0.66
C ASP A 403 4.58 23.74 1.90
N ASP A 404 5.56 22.85 1.69
CA ASP A 404 6.17 22.07 2.77
C ASP A 404 6.78 22.91 3.91
N SER A 405 7.14 24.18 3.68
CA SER A 405 7.75 25.04 4.71
C SER A 405 6.77 25.43 5.82
N TYR A 406 5.47 25.25 5.60
CA TYR A 406 4.42 25.51 6.59
C TYR A 406 4.30 24.40 7.65
N PHE A 407 4.89 23.24 7.40
CA PHE A 407 4.86 22.11 8.33
C PHE A 407 6.02 22.23 9.33
N SER A 408 5.72 22.71 10.54
CA SER A 408 6.70 22.74 11.64
C SER A 408 6.97 21.35 12.22
N GLU A 409 6.00 20.45 12.11
CA GLU A 409 6.04 19.05 12.55
C GLU A 409 5.18 18.18 11.60
N SER A 410 4.26 17.36 12.15
CA SER A 410 3.37 16.46 11.40
C SER A 410 2.13 17.15 10.81
N SER A 411 1.93 18.45 11.03
CA SER A 411 0.78 19.19 10.51
C SER A 411 1.07 20.67 10.27
N ALA A 412 0.23 21.31 9.44
CA ALA A 412 0.22 22.74 9.17
C ALA A 412 -1.20 23.30 9.37
N VAL A 413 -1.30 24.59 9.70
CA VAL A 413 -2.59 25.27 9.92
C VAL A 413 -2.70 26.50 9.03
N THR A 414 -3.84 26.65 8.35
CA THR A 414 -4.20 27.86 7.59
C THR A 414 -5.61 28.33 7.92
N VAL A 415 -5.98 29.52 7.46
CA VAL A 415 -7.26 30.17 7.79
C VAL A 415 -8.01 30.64 6.53
N ILE A 416 -9.31 30.39 6.49
CA ILE A 416 -10.24 30.88 5.47
C ILE A 416 -11.20 31.86 6.14
N GLN A 417 -11.38 33.03 5.53
CA GLN A 417 -12.21 34.12 6.06
C GLN A 417 -13.33 34.47 5.09
N GLY A 418 -14.37 35.15 5.59
CA GLY A 418 -15.46 35.68 4.75
C GLY A 418 -16.45 34.62 4.25
N VAL A 419 -16.54 33.48 4.93
CA VAL A 419 -17.53 32.44 4.63
C VAL A 419 -18.84 32.79 5.34
N ASN A 420 -19.95 32.76 4.61
CA ASN A 420 -21.26 32.96 5.22
C ASN A 420 -21.57 31.77 6.16
N PRO A 421 -21.94 32.02 7.43
CA PRO A 421 -22.10 30.97 8.42
C PRO A 421 -23.22 29.96 8.12
N ASP A 422 -24.24 30.37 7.37
CA ASP A 422 -25.43 29.57 7.08
C ASP A 422 -25.23 28.59 5.90
N ASN A 423 -24.19 28.79 5.10
CA ASN A 423 -23.94 27.97 3.92
C ASN A 423 -23.27 26.65 4.32
N GLU A 424 -23.82 25.54 3.83
CA GLU A 424 -23.10 24.26 3.79
C GLU A 424 -22.11 24.28 2.63
N ILE A 425 -20.82 24.14 2.94
CA ILE A 425 -19.73 24.11 1.97
C ILE A 425 -18.94 22.83 2.17
N PHE A 426 -18.55 22.19 1.07
CA PHE A 426 -17.68 21.02 1.08
C PHE A 426 -16.23 21.46 0.90
N TYR A 427 -15.35 20.94 1.75
CA TYR A 427 -13.91 21.18 1.68
C TYR A 427 -13.17 19.88 1.42
N LYS A 428 -12.07 19.97 0.68
CA LYS A 428 -11.10 18.88 0.52
C LYS A 428 -9.68 19.44 0.43
N ILE A 429 -8.72 18.59 0.73
CA ILE A 429 -7.29 18.86 0.54
C ILE A 429 -6.83 18.15 -0.72
N VAL A 430 -6.13 18.87 -1.58
CA VAL A 430 -5.46 18.30 -2.76
C VAL A 430 -3.99 18.64 -2.66
N VAL A 431 -3.14 17.62 -2.75
CA VAL A 431 -1.69 17.76 -2.75
C VAL A 431 -1.16 17.46 -4.13
N LYS A 432 -0.37 18.39 -4.66
CA LYS A 432 0.21 18.34 -6.00
C LYS A 432 1.71 18.58 -5.93
N SER A 433 2.44 18.01 -6.87
CA SER A 433 3.84 18.40 -7.14
C SER A 433 3.89 19.35 -8.33
N ASN A 434 5.10 19.70 -8.79
CA ASN A 434 5.28 20.40 -10.07
C ASN A 434 4.80 19.60 -11.29
N ASN A 435 4.61 18.29 -11.15
CA ASN A 435 4.06 17.43 -12.20
C ASN A 435 2.52 17.35 -12.07
N PRO A 436 1.75 17.72 -13.12
CA PRO A 436 0.29 17.71 -13.08
C PRO A 436 -0.35 16.34 -12.83
N SER A 437 0.35 15.23 -13.11
CA SER A 437 -0.17 13.88 -12.86
C SER A 437 -0.16 13.50 -11.38
N ASP A 438 0.69 14.15 -10.59
CA ASP A 438 0.93 13.82 -9.19
C ASP A 438 -0.13 14.49 -8.35
N ARG A 439 -1.08 13.69 -7.88
CA ARG A 439 -2.24 14.19 -7.16
C ARG A 439 -2.69 13.20 -6.10
N LEU A 440 -2.61 13.63 -4.84
CA LEU A 440 -3.17 12.97 -3.68
C LEU A 440 -4.30 13.83 -3.11
N GLU A 441 -5.38 13.23 -2.63
CA GLU A 441 -6.52 14.00 -2.12
C GLU A 441 -7.12 13.41 -0.85
N SER A 442 -7.77 14.28 -0.07
CA SER A 442 -8.68 13.86 0.99
C SER A 442 -10.06 13.53 0.43
N LEU A 443 -10.88 12.89 1.26
CA LEU A 443 -12.33 12.86 1.05
C LEU A 443 -12.93 14.27 1.23
N ALA A 444 -14.10 14.47 0.66
CA ALA A 444 -14.88 15.70 0.80
C ALA A 444 -15.56 15.74 2.17
N MET A 445 -15.39 16.85 2.91
CA MET A 445 -16.05 17.05 4.20
C MET A 445 -17.07 18.19 4.13
N PRO A 446 -18.36 17.94 4.41
CA PRO A 446 -19.35 18.99 4.56
C PRO A 446 -19.11 19.79 5.84
N TYR A 447 -19.26 21.11 5.77
CA TYR A 447 -19.06 21.99 6.91
C TYR A 447 -19.96 23.22 6.86
N THR A 448 -20.70 23.45 7.95
CA THR A 448 -21.62 24.57 8.15
C THR A 448 -21.28 25.25 9.46
N LEU A 449 -20.97 26.56 9.44
CA LEU A 449 -20.40 27.23 10.62
C LEU A 449 -21.42 27.45 11.75
N THR A 450 -22.70 27.58 11.43
CA THR A 450 -23.75 27.67 12.45
C THR A 450 -23.97 26.37 13.22
N ALA A 451 -23.65 25.22 12.60
CA ALA A 451 -23.79 23.91 13.23
C ALA A 451 -22.62 23.56 14.17
N ASP A 452 -21.50 24.29 14.06
CA ASP A 452 -20.30 24.02 14.85
C ASP A 452 -20.21 24.90 16.11
N THR A 453 -19.49 24.42 17.11
CA THR A 453 -19.14 25.21 18.30
C THR A 453 -17.88 26.01 18.02
N SER A 454 -17.91 27.31 18.33
CA SER A 454 -16.75 28.17 18.09
C SER A 454 -15.66 27.90 19.12
N ARG A 455 -14.44 27.68 18.64
CA ARG A 455 -13.25 27.89 19.46
C ARG A 455 -13.14 29.38 19.82
N PRO A 456 -12.50 29.72 20.94
CA PRO A 456 -12.19 31.11 21.26
C PRO A 456 -11.37 31.72 20.12
N PRO A 457 -11.71 32.93 19.64
CA PRO A 457 -10.91 33.60 18.62
C PRO A 457 -9.49 33.87 19.14
N LEU A 458 -8.52 33.95 18.23
CA LEU A 458 -7.21 34.52 18.55
C LEU A 458 -7.40 35.88 19.24
N PRO A 459 -6.61 36.22 20.27
CA PRO A 459 -6.73 37.50 20.94
C PRO A 459 -6.65 38.66 19.94
N THR A 460 -7.75 39.42 19.81
CA THR A 460 -7.83 40.62 18.98
C THR A 460 -7.73 41.87 19.84
N GLY A 461 -7.41 43.00 19.19
CA GLY A 461 -7.30 44.29 19.85
C GLY A 461 -6.24 44.30 20.95
N ILE A 462 -5.15 43.54 20.82
CA ILE A 462 -4.06 43.47 21.81
C ILE A 462 -3.45 44.87 21.98
N ALA A 463 -3.37 45.34 23.22
CA ALA A 463 -2.82 46.62 23.58
C ALA A 463 -2.00 46.53 24.86
N ILE A 464 -0.93 47.32 24.95
CA ILE A 464 -0.23 47.56 26.21
C ILE A 464 -0.94 48.73 26.90
N THR A 465 -1.56 48.49 28.04
CA THR A 465 -2.35 49.49 28.76
C THR A 465 -1.58 50.20 29.86
N ASP A 466 -0.49 49.59 30.34
CA ASP A 466 0.34 50.16 31.40
C ASP A 466 1.76 49.60 31.35
N ARG A 467 2.72 50.39 31.87
CA ARG A 467 4.12 50.00 32.01
C ARG A 467 4.68 50.57 33.30
N THR A 468 5.13 49.70 34.20
CA THR A 468 5.73 50.11 35.48
C THR A 468 7.21 49.77 35.46
N LEU A 469 8.08 50.76 35.61
CA LEU A 469 9.51 50.54 35.72
C LEU A 469 9.83 49.97 37.11
N HIS A 470 10.53 48.84 37.14
CA HIS A 470 11.10 48.29 38.36
C HIS A 470 12.63 48.35 38.30
N THR A 471 13.23 48.77 39.40
CA THR A 471 14.68 48.83 39.55
C THR A 471 15.06 47.97 40.72
N LYS A 472 15.97 47.03 40.51
CA LYS A 472 16.54 46.18 41.55
C LYS A 472 18.00 46.56 41.69
N ASP A 473 18.33 47.18 42.81
CA ASP A 473 19.71 47.45 43.19
C ASP A 473 20.34 46.17 43.76
N ASP A 474 21.66 46.17 43.83
CA ASP A 474 22.45 45.12 44.44
C ASP A 474 22.31 43.71 43.82
N VAL A 475 22.12 43.62 42.50
CA VAL A 475 22.08 42.32 41.79
C VAL A 475 23.50 41.86 41.46
N THR A 476 23.91 40.71 42.00
CA THR A 476 25.15 40.04 41.61
C THR A 476 25.00 39.45 40.20
N LEU A 477 25.90 39.81 39.28
CA LEU A 477 25.89 39.23 37.94
C LEU A 477 26.39 37.77 37.99
N PRO A 478 25.86 36.88 37.13
CA PRO A 478 26.44 35.55 36.97
C PRO A 478 27.90 35.67 36.53
N ASN A 479 28.80 34.89 37.14
CA ASN A 479 30.25 34.84 36.85
C ASN A 479 31.05 36.12 37.18
N THR A 480 30.56 37.01 38.04
CA THR A 480 31.36 38.10 38.63
C THR A 480 31.64 37.85 40.11
N ASP A 481 32.60 38.59 40.67
CA ASP A 481 32.87 38.60 42.12
C ASP A 481 31.57 38.89 42.90
N PRO A 482 31.21 38.12 43.94
CA PRO A 482 30.02 38.35 44.76
C PRO A 482 29.89 39.76 45.33
N GLU A 483 31.01 40.50 45.45
CA GLU A 483 31.02 41.90 45.92
C GLU A 483 30.73 42.92 44.81
N GLN A 484 30.72 42.52 43.53
CA GLN A 484 30.29 43.38 42.43
C GLN A 484 28.79 43.24 42.20
N THR A 485 28.05 44.23 42.71
CA THR A 485 26.63 44.37 42.44
C THR A 485 26.36 45.44 41.39
N THR A 486 25.28 45.27 40.63
CA THR A 486 24.79 46.26 39.68
C THR A 486 23.32 46.55 39.90
N THR A 487 22.88 47.74 39.50
CA THR A 487 21.46 48.05 39.36
C THR A 487 20.93 47.47 38.05
N VAL A 488 19.90 46.64 38.13
CA VAL A 488 19.17 46.10 36.97
C VAL A 488 17.81 46.76 36.89
N LYS A 489 17.40 47.15 35.68
CA LYS A 489 16.07 47.70 35.39
C LYS A 489 15.27 46.68 34.60
N SER A 490 14.03 46.47 35.01
CA SER A 490 13.03 45.74 34.23
C SER A 490 11.71 46.51 34.23
N SER A 491 10.71 46.04 33.50
CA SER A 491 9.40 46.69 33.47
C SER A 491 8.28 45.67 33.48
N ASP A 492 7.32 45.92 34.35
CA ASP A 492 6.06 45.20 34.32
C ASP A 492 5.23 45.75 33.17
N ILE A 493 4.73 44.86 32.33
CA ILE A 493 3.93 45.22 31.16
C ILE A 493 2.53 44.69 31.36
N LYS A 494 1.56 45.59 31.47
CA LYS A 494 0.15 45.22 31.46
C LYS A 494 -0.33 45.11 30.03
N ILE A 495 -0.68 43.90 29.63
CA ILE A 495 -1.24 43.58 28.33
C ILE A 495 -2.74 43.40 28.49
N SER A 496 -3.50 43.95 27.56
CA SER A 496 -4.94 43.77 27.47
C SER A 496 -5.33 43.30 26.08
N TRP A 497 -6.35 42.43 25.99
CA TRP A 497 -6.94 41.98 24.74
C TRP A 497 -8.46 41.85 24.87
N GLU A 498 -9.16 41.72 23.75
CA GLU A 498 -10.61 41.58 23.75
C GLU A 498 -11.05 40.24 24.36
N LYS A 499 -12.12 40.27 25.14
CA LYS A 499 -12.70 39.09 25.77
C LYS A 499 -13.49 38.27 24.74
N PRO A 500 -13.24 36.95 24.62
CA PRO A 500 -14.03 36.08 23.75
C PRO A 500 -15.54 36.15 24.03
N LEU A 501 -16.38 36.11 23.00
CA LEU A 501 -17.84 36.11 23.17
C LEU A 501 -18.35 34.89 23.94
N ASN A 502 -17.69 33.73 23.77
CA ASN A 502 -17.97 32.48 24.46
C ASN A 502 -17.13 32.30 25.74
N TRP A 503 -16.57 33.38 26.32
CA TRP A 503 -15.67 33.31 27.47
C TRP A 503 -16.12 32.39 28.62
N PRO A 504 -17.39 32.42 29.08
CA PRO A 504 -17.83 31.58 30.19
C PRO A 504 -17.70 30.07 29.96
N THR A 505 -17.77 29.61 28.71
CA THR A 505 -17.74 28.18 28.38
C THR A 505 -16.34 27.66 28.05
N VAL A 506 -15.36 28.56 27.86
CA VAL A 506 -14.03 28.20 27.34
C VAL A 506 -12.89 28.54 28.28
N LYS A 507 -13.12 29.38 29.29
CA LYS A 507 -12.07 29.87 30.19
C LYS A 507 -11.33 28.73 30.93
N ASP A 508 -12.00 27.62 31.21
CA ASP A 508 -11.44 26.54 32.03
C ASP A 508 -10.49 25.63 31.23
N ASP A 509 -10.59 25.65 29.89
CA ASP A 509 -9.81 24.80 28.98
C ASP A 509 -8.79 25.59 28.13
N LEU A 510 -8.54 26.86 28.46
CA LEU A 510 -7.68 27.74 27.67
C LEU A 510 -6.37 28.08 28.35
N TYR A 511 -5.33 28.27 27.52
CA TYR A 511 -4.04 28.79 27.94
C TYR A 511 -3.58 29.89 26.99
N PHE A 512 -3.09 30.99 27.55
CA PHE A 512 -2.43 32.05 26.79
C PHE A 512 -0.92 31.86 26.85
N HIS A 513 -0.28 31.88 25.69
CA HIS A 513 1.18 31.82 25.56
C HIS A 513 1.72 33.18 25.17
N PHE A 514 2.67 33.70 25.96
CA PHE A 514 3.39 34.93 25.65
C PHE A 514 4.74 34.56 25.06
N LEU A 515 4.99 35.02 23.84
CA LEU A 515 6.25 34.81 23.17
C LEU A 515 6.98 36.14 23.01
N LEU A 516 8.28 36.14 23.30
CA LEU A 516 9.17 37.26 23.08
C LEU A 516 10.10 36.95 21.91
N SER A 517 10.21 37.86 20.96
CA SER A 517 11.29 37.79 19.98
C SER A 517 12.61 38.12 20.67
N THR A 518 13.59 37.22 20.55
CA THR A 518 14.96 37.45 21.05
C THR A 518 15.80 38.28 20.09
N SER A 519 15.23 38.73 18.97
CA SER A 519 15.89 39.58 17.98
C SER A 519 15.05 40.83 17.72
N GLN A 520 15.70 41.99 17.62
CA GLN A 520 15.05 43.25 17.22
C GLN A 520 14.62 43.26 15.74
N THR A 521 15.14 42.32 14.92
CA THR A 521 14.80 42.16 13.51
C THR A 521 14.62 40.68 13.17
N ASP A 522 13.68 40.33 12.29
CA ASP A 522 13.53 38.96 11.81
C ASP A 522 14.84 38.53 11.11
N THR A 523 15.52 37.51 11.66
CA THR A 523 16.79 36.99 11.14
C THR A 523 16.67 35.50 10.86
N THR A 524 17.17 35.07 9.70
CA THR A 524 17.30 33.66 9.31
C THR A 524 18.59 33.02 9.84
N LYS A 525 19.46 33.80 10.48
CA LYS A 525 20.72 33.29 11.05
C LYS A 525 20.45 32.56 12.36
N GLN A 526 20.91 31.31 12.42
CA GLN A 526 20.90 30.48 13.62
C GLN A 526 21.77 31.12 14.71
N VAL A 527 21.30 31.10 15.96
CA VAL A 527 22.04 31.59 17.13
C VAL A 527 22.68 30.39 17.84
N PRO A 528 24.01 30.37 18.03
CA PRO A 528 24.69 29.30 18.77
C PRO A 528 24.20 29.21 20.21
N ILE A 529 24.12 27.99 20.75
CA ILE A 529 23.76 27.76 22.16
C ILE A 529 24.99 27.98 23.02
N TYR A 530 24.84 28.74 24.11
CA TYR A 530 25.88 28.91 25.13
C TYR A 530 25.35 28.41 26.48
N VAL A 531 26.15 27.61 27.18
CA VAL A 531 25.90 27.22 28.57
C VAL A 531 27.08 27.62 29.43
N ASN A 532 26.78 28.37 30.50
CA ASN A 532 27.78 28.97 31.38
C ASN A 532 28.81 29.85 30.66
N GLY A 533 28.45 30.42 29.50
CA GLY A 533 29.33 31.30 28.71
C GLY A 533 30.19 30.58 27.67
N GLU A 534 30.19 29.24 27.63
CA GLU A 534 30.86 28.45 26.60
C GLU A 534 29.85 27.95 25.57
N GLN A 535 30.25 27.93 24.29
CA GLN A 535 29.39 27.43 23.22
C GLN A 535 29.19 25.92 23.40
N TRP A 536 27.93 25.49 23.51
CA TRP A 536 27.58 24.08 23.65
C TRP A 536 27.55 23.42 22.27
N GLY A 537 28.70 22.87 21.86
CA GLY A 537 28.83 22.17 20.59
C GLY A 537 28.51 23.04 19.37
N ASP A 538 28.09 22.41 18.27
CA ASP A 538 27.66 23.09 17.04
C ASP A 538 26.14 23.37 17.03
N GLU A 539 25.48 23.22 18.17
CA GLU A 539 24.03 23.42 18.27
C GLU A 539 23.66 24.89 18.15
N SER A 540 22.64 25.17 17.34
CA SER A 540 22.16 26.52 17.10
C SER A 540 20.64 26.53 16.93
N TYR A 541 20.01 27.66 17.21
CA TYR A 541 18.55 27.79 17.17
C TYR A 541 18.10 29.00 16.33
N SER A 542 16.98 28.84 15.65
CA SER A 542 16.34 29.94 14.90
C SER A 542 15.73 30.94 15.88
N PRO A 543 16.18 32.20 15.92
CA PRO A 543 15.61 33.22 16.78
C PRO A 543 14.31 33.75 16.16
N ARG A 544 13.20 33.00 16.28
CA ARG A 544 11.88 33.47 15.83
C ARG A 544 11.08 34.04 17.00
N TYR A 545 10.65 33.20 17.93
CA TYR A 545 9.91 33.63 19.12
C TYR A 545 10.14 32.61 20.24
N ARG A 546 10.55 33.06 21.43
CA ARG A 546 10.70 32.19 22.60
C ARG A 546 9.49 32.37 23.49
N ARG A 547 8.85 31.27 23.90
CA ARG A 547 7.80 31.32 24.92
C ARG A 547 8.44 31.75 26.24
N VAL A 548 8.03 32.91 26.76
CA VAL A 548 8.56 33.49 28.01
C VAL A 548 7.62 33.34 29.19
N LYS A 549 6.33 33.14 28.91
CA LYS A 549 5.30 32.89 29.91
C LYS A 549 4.15 32.11 29.28
N TYR A 550 3.45 31.31 30.06
CA TYR A 550 2.12 30.85 29.73
C TYR A 550 1.25 30.91 30.98
N ILE A 551 -0.05 31.07 30.79
CA ILE A 551 -1.00 31.20 31.89
C ILE A 551 -2.33 30.56 31.51
N SER A 552 -2.92 29.81 32.45
CA SER A 552 -4.30 29.33 32.30
C SER A 552 -5.27 30.51 32.26
N ALA A 553 -6.22 30.47 31.33
CA ALA A 553 -7.32 31.43 31.25
C ALA A 553 -8.18 31.47 32.53
N ALA A 554 -8.23 30.38 33.30
CA ALA A 554 -8.89 30.30 34.59
C ALA A 554 -8.09 30.90 35.75
N SER A 555 -6.84 31.34 35.50
CA SER A 555 -5.99 31.94 36.53
C SER A 555 -6.60 33.22 37.08
N SER A 556 -6.59 33.34 38.41
CA SER A 556 -7.02 34.56 39.12
C SER A 556 -6.18 35.80 38.79
N LYS A 557 -5.03 35.63 38.12
CA LYS A 557 -4.18 36.71 37.63
C LYS A 557 -4.69 37.34 36.33
N ILE A 558 -5.57 36.69 35.58
CA ILE A 558 -6.26 37.30 34.44
C ILE A 558 -7.49 38.04 34.97
N LYS A 559 -7.55 39.35 34.72
CA LYS A 559 -8.66 40.20 35.17
C LYS A 559 -9.63 40.47 34.04
N GLU A 560 -10.91 40.21 34.28
CA GLU A 560 -11.99 40.66 33.40
C GLU A 560 -12.30 42.13 33.66
N VAL A 561 -12.05 42.99 32.66
CA VAL A 561 -12.32 44.43 32.72
C VAL A 561 -13.27 44.80 31.58
N GLY A 562 -14.57 44.71 31.86
CA GLY A 562 -15.63 44.92 30.86
C GLY A 562 -15.57 43.87 29.74
N ASN A 563 -15.38 44.32 28.51
CA ASN A 563 -15.23 43.49 27.31
C ASN A 563 -13.77 43.09 27.02
N ARG A 564 -12.86 43.28 27.98
CA ARG A 564 -11.44 42.99 27.81
C ARG A 564 -10.91 42.11 28.93
N LEU A 565 -9.84 41.39 28.62
CA LEU A 565 -9.01 40.64 29.56
C LEU A 565 -7.71 41.42 29.77
N GLU A 566 -7.20 41.41 30.99
CA GLU A 566 -5.94 42.05 31.36
C GLU A 566 -5.02 41.08 32.11
N TYR A 567 -3.73 41.13 31.79
CA TYR A 567 -2.68 40.40 32.49
C TYR A 567 -1.41 41.26 32.58
N THR A 568 -0.76 41.24 33.74
CA THR A 568 0.54 41.92 33.94
C THR A 568 1.65 40.89 33.87
N LEU A 569 2.53 41.04 32.87
CA LEU A 569 3.81 40.37 32.83
C LEU A 569 4.77 41.08 33.78
N ASP A 570 5.21 40.40 34.82
CA ASP A 570 6.27 40.89 35.72
C ASP A 570 7.62 40.81 34.99
N GLY A 571 8.30 41.95 34.92
CA GLY A 571 9.54 42.08 34.17
C GLY A 571 10.73 41.32 34.76
N PHE A 572 10.70 41.00 36.06
CA PHE A 572 11.71 40.21 36.75
C PHE A 572 11.33 38.73 36.87
N ASP A 573 10.08 38.39 36.58
CA ASP A 573 9.53 37.03 36.63
C ASP A 573 9.13 36.50 35.24
N LEU A 574 9.99 36.81 34.25
CA LEU A 574 9.96 36.17 32.95
C LEU A 574 10.63 34.78 33.07
N PHE A 575 10.12 33.78 32.34
CA PHE A 575 10.61 32.39 32.32
C PHE A 575 10.26 31.51 33.54
N THR A 576 9.33 31.94 34.39
CA THR A 576 8.74 31.07 35.41
C THR A 576 7.37 30.55 34.99
N TRP A 577 7.06 29.33 35.39
CA TRP A 577 5.86 28.62 34.96
C TRP A 577 4.71 28.87 35.94
N GLU A 578 3.56 29.26 35.41
CA GLU A 578 2.34 29.50 36.21
C GLU A 578 1.23 28.56 35.74
N GLY A 579 1.31 27.32 36.21
CA GLY A 579 0.36 26.28 35.87
C GLY A 579 0.87 24.93 36.35
N ASP A 580 0.72 24.70 37.66
CA ASP A 580 0.35 23.42 38.27
C ASP A 580 0.33 23.62 39.79
N SER A 581 -0.88 23.81 40.33
CA SER A 581 -1.23 23.57 41.73
C SER A 581 -2.42 22.63 41.78
#